data_AF-A0A1Q6CL11-F1
#
_entry.id   AF-A0A1Q6CL11-F1
#
_cell.length_a   1.000
_cell.length_b   1.000
_cell.length_c   1.000
_cell.angle_alpha   90.00
_cell.angle_beta   90.00
_cell.angle_gamma   90.00
#
_symmetry.space_group_name_H-M   'P 1'
#
loop_
_entity.id
_entity.type
_entity.pdbx_description
1 polymer ?
#
loop_
_entity_poly.entity_id
_entity_poly.type
_entity_poly.pdbx_seq_one_letter_code
_entity_poly.pdbx_strand_id
1 'polypeptide(L)'
;MNNAPFPFDLKTINAKKKQLAWGDVPPIYQLTSNALSELESILTHGFESAYRQILDRNSWNLSLLKASQNEKGDIVVKHKPKIALQHVYTKHDYELHCFPVMNGEKLAVSLHKHPRCPFIHWVPETMQMLFRINAIVSFIIFSYKKGDEADLALIRFAHNKTMELIDILTESFEVVDVIGYNIAQFCQEIGHRSQVEK
;
A
#
# COMPACT_ATOMS: atom_id res chain seq x y z
N MET A 1 -19.93 11.23 -9.65
CA MET A 1 -19.45 9.90 -10.12
C MET A 1 -20.64 8.96 -10.05
N ASN A 2 -21.13 8.46 -11.19
CA ASN A 2 -22.37 7.66 -11.26
C ASN A 2 -22.15 6.22 -10.77
N ASN A 3 -23.15 5.70 -10.03
CA ASN A 3 -23.21 4.39 -9.38
C ASN A 3 -23.47 3.23 -10.37
N ALA A 4 -22.56 2.96 -11.30
CA ALA A 4 -22.54 1.65 -11.96
C ALA A 4 -21.76 0.65 -11.09
N PRO A 5 -22.20 -0.62 -10.95
CA PRO A 5 -21.44 -1.65 -10.26
C PRO A 5 -20.19 -1.93 -11.08
N PHE A 6 -19.10 -1.29 -10.68
CA PHE A 6 -17.83 -1.46 -11.35
C PHE A 6 -17.29 -2.87 -11.09
N PRO A 7 -16.69 -3.55 -12.07
CA PRO A 7 -16.02 -4.82 -11.83
C PRO A 7 -15.01 -4.70 -10.69
N PHE A 8 -15.13 -5.60 -9.71
CA PHE A 8 -14.39 -5.54 -8.45
C PHE A 8 -12.99 -6.17 -8.53
N ASP A 9 -12.72 -7.01 -9.53
CA ASP A 9 -11.45 -7.73 -9.66
C ASP A 9 -10.61 -7.23 -10.84
N LEU A 10 -9.28 -7.33 -10.69
CA LEU A 10 -8.31 -6.86 -11.68
C LEU A 10 -8.45 -7.57 -13.04
N LYS A 11 -8.82 -8.85 -13.04
CA LYS A 11 -8.98 -9.64 -14.27
C LYS A 11 -10.11 -9.08 -15.13
N THR A 12 -11.25 -8.77 -14.52
CA THR A 12 -12.41 -8.20 -15.22
C THR A 12 -12.12 -6.78 -15.71
N ILE A 13 -11.42 -5.96 -14.92
CA ILE A 13 -10.96 -4.62 -15.33
C ILE A 13 -10.05 -4.72 -16.57
N ASN A 14 -9.07 -5.64 -16.55
CA ASN A 14 -8.16 -5.87 -17.66
C ASN A 14 -8.86 -6.40 -18.92
N ALA A 15 -9.83 -7.31 -18.78
CA ALA A 15 -10.64 -7.78 -19.90
C ALA A 15 -11.43 -6.63 -20.54
N LYS A 16 -12.01 -5.76 -19.71
CA LYS A 16 -12.73 -4.57 -20.17
C LYS A 16 -11.81 -3.59 -20.90
N LYS A 17 -10.61 -3.31 -20.38
CA LYS A 17 -9.64 -2.46 -21.07
C LYS A 17 -9.26 -3.00 -22.45
N LYS A 18 -9.00 -4.31 -22.55
CA LYS A 18 -8.71 -4.96 -23.84
C LYS A 18 -9.84 -4.79 -24.84
N GLN A 19 -11.10 -4.90 -24.39
CA GLN A 19 -12.26 -4.69 -25.25
C GLN A 19 -12.33 -3.24 -25.76
N LEU A 20 -12.19 -2.25 -24.87
CA LEU A 20 -12.25 -0.83 -25.22
C LEU A 20 -11.11 -0.39 -26.14
N ALA A 21 -9.92 -0.96 -25.94
CA ALA A 21 -8.73 -0.68 -26.72
C ALA A 21 -8.58 -1.58 -27.96
N TRP A 22 -9.57 -2.44 -28.26
CA TRP A 22 -9.56 -3.36 -29.40
C TRP A 22 -8.31 -4.26 -29.43
N GLY A 23 -7.84 -4.65 -28.25
CA GLY A 23 -6.62 -5.44 -28.04
C GLY A 23 -5.34 -4.62 -27.84
N ASP A 24 -5.29 -3.36 -28.28
CA ASP A 24 -4.08 -2.53 -28.22
C ASP A 24 -4.00 -1.70 -26.92
N VAL A 25 -3.67 -2.37 -25.82
CA VAL A 25 -3.65 -1.75 -24.49
C VAL A 25 -2.41 -0.86 -24.31
N PRO A 26 -2.55 0.44 -23.94
CA PRO A 26 -1.43 1.35 -23.78
C PRO A 26 -0.35 0.85 -22.79
N PRO A 27 0.95 1.05 -23.05
CA PRO A 27 2.02 0.59 -22.15
C PRO A 27 1.89 1.10 -20.70
N ILE A 28 1.45 2.34 -20.52
CA ILE A 28 1.26 2.93 -19.19
C ILE A 28 0.18 2.23 -18.36
N TYR A 29 -0.87 1.74 -19.02
CA TYR A 29 -1.90 0.91 -18.38
C TYR A 29 -1.29 -0.43 -17.98
N GLN A 30 -0.54 -1.08 -18.88
CA GLN A 30 0.08 -2.38 -18.62
C GLN A 30 1.03 -2.33 -17.42
N LEU A 31 1.90 -1.31 -17.34
CA LEU A 31 2.81 -1.12 -16.21
C LEU A 31 2.07 -1.01 -14.88
N THR A 32 1.02 -0.19 -14.85
CA THR A 32 0.20 0.02 -13.64
C THR A 32 -0.56 -1.25 -13.26
N SER A 33 -1.16 -1.92 -14.24
CA SER A 33 -1.91 -3.17 -14.04
C SER A 33 -1.04 -4.31 -13.53
N ASN A 34 0.19 -4.45 -14.06
CA ASN A 34 1.14 -5.45 -13.59
C ASN A 34 1.54 -5.20 -12.13
N ALA A 35 1.84 -3.94 -11.76
CA ALA A 35 2.15 -3.59 -10.37
C ALA A 35 0.98 -3.90 -9.42
N LEU A 36 -0.27 -3.73 -9.88
CA LEU A 36 -1.46 -4.08 -9.09
C LEU A 36 -1.66 -5.59 -8.97
N SER A 37 -1.30 -6.37 -10.00
CA SER A 37 -1.31 -7.84 -9.93
C SER A 37 -0.28 -8.36 -8.93
N GLU A 38 0.91 -7.75 -8.88
CA GLU A 38 1.94 -8.04 -7.87
C GLU A 38 1.44 -7.68 -6.46
N LEU A 39 0.78 -6.53 -6.32
CA LEU A 39 0.20 -6.09 -5.06
C LEU A 39 -0.93 -7.01 -4.57
N GLU A 40 -1.80 -7.50 -5.45
CA GLU A 40 -2.80 -8.53 -5.11
C GLU A 40 -2.17 -9.80 -4.54
N SER A 41 -0.98 -10.12 -5.05
CA SER A 41 -0.25 -11.32 -4.70
C SER A 41 0.62 -11.19 -3.46
N ILE A 42 0.74 -9.99 -2.88
CA ILE A 42 1.72 -9.67 -1.82
C ILE A 42 1.54 -10.52 -0.55
N LEU A 43 0.34 -11.05 -0.32
CA LEU A 43 0.01 -11.91 0.82
C LEU A 43 -0.08 -13.40 0.45
N THR A 44 -0.27 -13.74 -0.82
CA THR A 44 -0.63 -15.10 -1.26
C THR A 44 0.52 -15.84 -1.94
N HIS A 45 1.52 -15.14 -2.48
CA HIS A 45 2.64 -15.77 -3.18
C HIS A 45 3.91 -15.75 -2.33
N GLY A 46 4.68 -16.85 -2.38
CA GLY A 46 5.77 -17.20 -1.47
C GLY A 46 7.03 -16.32 -1.47
N PHE A 47 6.99 -15.13 -2.07
CA PHE A 47 8.11 -14.19 -2.06
C PHE A 47 8.12 -13.38 -0.76
N GLU A 48 9.30 -13.19 -0.19
CA GLU A 48 9.51 -12.27 0.94
C GLU A 48 9.31 -10.83 0.45
N SER A 49 8.50 -10.06 1.19
CA SER A 49 8.30 -8.63 0.97
C SER A 49 8.44 -7.90 2.29
N ALA A 50 8.82 -6.62 2.25
CA ALA A 50 8.86 -5.76 3.44
C ALA A 50 7.54 -5.81 4.21
N TYR A 51 6.41 -5.80 3.49
CA TYR A 51 5.06 -5.93 4.04
C TYR A 51 4.86 -7.22 4.84
N ARG A 52 5.28 -8.38 4.31
CA ARG A 52 5.19 -9.66 5.03
C ARG A 52 6.17 -9.72 6.20
N GLN A 53 7.38 -9.19 6.01
CA GLN A 53 8.43 -9.21 7.01
C GLN A 53 7.99 -8.46 8.27
N ILE A 54 7.35 -7.30 8.15
CA ILE A 54 6.87 -6.57 9.33
C ILE A 54 5.72 -7.32 10.03
N LEU A 55 4.88 -8.08 9.30
CA LEU A 55 3.77 -8.85 9.86
C LEU A 55 4.22 -10.17 10.51
N ASP A 56 5.44 -10.64 10.24
CA ASP A 56 5.98 -11.82 10.89
C ASP A 56 6.24 -11.54 12.38
N ARG A 57 5.39 -12.10 13.25
CA ARG A 57 5.49 -11.94 14.71
C ARG A 57 6.79 -12.49 15.29
N ASN A 58 7.48 -13.39 14.57
CA ASN A 58 8.80 -13.88 15.01
C ASN A 58 9.89 -12.81 14.88
N SER A 59 9.69 -11.79 14.04
CA SER A 59 10.58 -10.65 13.91
C SER A 59 10.36 -9.58 14.99
N TRP A 60 9.32 -9.72 15.82
CA TRP A 60 8.93 -8.72 16.81
C TRP A 60 9.71 -8.86 18.12
N ASN A 61 9.90 -7.74 18.81
CA ASN A 61 10.47 -7.71 20.14
C ASN A 61 9.45 -8.19 21.18
N LEU A 62 9.28 -9.51 21.28
CA LEU A 62 8.27 -10.17 22.12
C LEU A 62 8.37 -9.80 23.61
N SER A 63 9.58 -9.53 24.11
CA SER A 63 9.80 -9.09 25.49
C SER A 63 9.18 -7.70 25.73
N LEU A 64 9.46 -6.74 24.85
CA LEU A 64 8.90 -5.39 24.91
C LEU A 64 7.37 -5.41 24.78
N LEU A 65 6.86 -6.21 23.86
CA LEU A 65 5.42 -6.30 23.55
C LEU A 65 4.64 -7.17 24.54
N LYS A 66 5.33 -7.79 25.51
CA LYS A 66 4.79 -8.72 26.52
C LYS A 66 3.99 -9.83 25.85
N ALA A 67 4.64 -10.58 24.97
CA ALA A 67 4.03 -11.69 24.27
C ALA A 67 3.78 -12.90 25.17
N SER A 68 2.72 -13.63 24.86
CA SER A 68 2.37 -14.93 25.42
C SER A 68 1.86 -15.84 24.31
N GLN A 69 1.82 -17.14 24.54
CA GLN A 69 1.15 -18.07 23.62
C GLN A 69 -0.31 -18.28 24.02
N ASN A 70 -1.20 -18.34 23.04
CA ASN A 70 -2.58 -18.75 23.27
C ASN A 70 -2.70 -20.29 23.30
N GLU A 71 -3.91 -20.81 23.53
CA GLU A 71 -4.19 -22.25 23.57
C GLU A 71 -3.84 -23.01 22.27
N LYS A 72 -3.71 -22.30 21.15
CA LYS A 72 -3.35 -22.86 19.84
C LYS A 72 -1.86 -22.75 19.53
N GLY A 73 -1.06 -22.16 20.42
CA GLY A 73 0.36 -21.91 20.24
C GLY A 73 0.70 -20.63 19.46
N ASP A 74 -0.29 -19.82 19.07
CA ASP A 74 -0.04 -18.56 18.38
C ASP A 74 0.54 -17.51 19.33
N ILE A 75 1.49 -16.72 18.83
CA ILE A 75 2.04 -15.57 19.55
C ILE A 75 0.98 -14.48 19.66
N VAL A 76 0.57 -14.12 20.87
CA VAL A 76 -0.32 -12.99 21.15
C VAL A 76 0.46 -11.95 21.95
N VAL A 77 0.35 -10.68 21.60
CA VAL A 77 1.03 -9.58 22.30
C VAL A 77 0.03 -8.77 23.13
N LYS A 78 0.43 -8.36 24.33
CA LYS A 78 -0.37 -7.45 25.16
C LYS A 78 -0.38 -6.03 24.62
N HIS A 79 0.74 -5.60 24.03
CA HIS A 79 0.88 -4.28 23.43
C HIS A 79 1.18 -4.48 21.94
N LYS A 80 0.32 -3.95 21.07
CA LYS A 80 0.60 -3.95 19.64
C LYS A 80 1.85 -3.09 19.36
N PRO A 81 2.71 -3.49 18.41
CA PRO A 81 3.80 -2.64 18.01
C PRO A 81 3.26 -1.34 17.39
N LYS A 82 3.90 -0.20 17.71
CA LYS A 82 3.49 1.12 17.21
C LYS A 82 4.19 1.44 15.91
N ILE A 83 3.41 1.83 14.90
CA ILE A 83 3.93 2.24 13.59
C ILE A 83 3.24 3.52 13.11
N ALA A 84 3.90 4.24 12.23
CA ALA A 84 3.31 5.31 11.42
C ALA A 84 3.43 4.93 9.95
N LEU A 85 2.41 5.26 9.17
CA LEU A 85 2.37 5.03 7.74
C LEU A 85 2.51 6.35 6.98
N GLN A 86 3.07 6.27 5.79
CA GLN A 86 3.21 7.44 4.92
C GLN A 86 2.95 7.08 3.46
N HIS A 87 1.99 7.77 2.85
CA HIS A 87 1.77 7.79 1.42
C HIS A 87 2.85 8.66 0.76
N VAL A 88 3.64 8.07 -0.14
CA VAL A 88 4.72 8.75 -0.84
C VAL A 88 4.44 8.70 -2.33
N TYR A 89 4.41 9.87 -2.98
CA TYR A 89 4.30 10.00 -4.43
C TYR A 89 5.64 10.44 -5.00
N THR A 90 6.16 9.68 -5.96
CA THR A 90 7.28 10.13 -6.78
C THR A 90 6.75 10.83 -8.03
N LYS A 91 7.65 11.19 -8.96
CA LYS A 91 7.24 11.73 -10.27
C LYS A 91 6.30 10.78 -11.02
N HIS A 92 6.46 9.47 -10.85
CA HIS A 92 5.77 8.46 -11.64
C HIS A 92 4.98 7.45 -10.82
N ASP A 93 5.35 7.22 -9.56
CA ASP A 93 4.91 6.07 -8.78
C ASP A 93 4.26 6.49 -7.46
N TYR A 94 3.61 5.52 -6.83
CA TYR A 94 3.11 5.60 -5.47
C TYR A 94 3.80 4.54 -4.62
N GLU A 95 4.11 4.87 -3.37
CA GLU A 95 4.69 3.96 -2.39
C GLU A 95 3.96 4.12 -1.05
N LEU A 96 3.82 3.01 -0.32
CA LEU A 96 3.44 3.04 1.08
C LEU A 96 4.66 2.74 1.95
N HIS A 97 5.02 3.70 2.80
CA HIS A 97 6.13 3.56 3.74
C HIS A 97 5.61 3.28 5.15
N CYS A 98 6.40 2.54 5.93
CA CYS A 98 6.16 2.24 7.33
C CYS A 98 7.37 2.64 8.18
N PHE A 99 7.08 3.24 9.33
CA PHE A 99 8.08 3.66 10.31
C PHE A 99 7.67 3.12 11.69
N PRO A 100 8.55 2.38 12.39
CA PRO A 100 8.32 2.08 13.79
C PRO A 100 8.39 3.36 14.61
N VAL A 101 7.57 3.42 15.65
CA VAL A 101 7.47 4.60 16.51
C VAL A 101 8.01 4.30 17.90
N MET A 102 9.00 5.08 18.34
CA MET A 102 9.57 5.03 19.69
C MET A 102 9.43 6.38 20.36
N ASN A 103 8.84 6.42 21.56
CA ASN A 103 8.60 7.66 22.32
C ASN A 103 7.87 8.77 21.53
N GLY A 104 7.00 8.39 20.59
CA GLY A 104 6.27 9.33 19.73
C GLY A 104 7.04 9.78 18.48
N GLU A 105 8.28 9.34 18.29
CA GLU A 105 9.10 9.68 17.12
C GLU A 105 9.20 8.51 16.13
N LYS A 106 9.15 8.84 14.83
CA LYS A 106 9.38 7.88 13.76
C LYS A 106 10.85 7.54 13.65
N LEU A 107 11.16 6.27 13.42
CA LEU A 107 12.52 5.82 13.22
C LEU A 107 12.88 5.70 11.75
N ALA A 108 13.92 6.41 11.35
CA ALA A 108 14.51 6.36 10.01
C ALA A 108 15.92 5.72 9.99
N VAL A 109 16.35 5.12 11.10
CA VAL A 109 17.69 4.54 11.26
C VAL A 109 17.61 3.05 11.52
N SER A 110 18.64 2.30 11.10
CA SER A 110 18.75 0.87 11.37
C SER A 110 18.94 0.60 12.86
N LEU A 111 18.23 -0.40 13.38
CA LEU A 111 18.33 -0.84 14.77
C LEU A 111 18.47 -2.36 14.85
N HIS A 112 19.33 -2.80 15.76
CA HIS A 112 19.56 -4.21 16.03
C HIS A 112 19.39 -4.51 17.53
N LYS A 113 18.43 -5.36 17.87
CA LYS A 113 18.10 -5.79 19.24
C LYS A 113 17.94 -4.62 20.23
N HIS A 114 17.46 -3.48 19.74
CA HIS A 114 17.28 -2.30 20.57
C HIS A 114 16.08 -2.51 21.50
N PRO A 115 16.22 -2.34 22.83
CA PRO A 115 15.21 -2.78 23.81
C PRO A 115 13.87 -2.06 23.68
N ARG A 116 13.85 -0.87 23.08
CA ARG A 116 12.64 -0.07 22.85
C ARG A 116 12.07 -0.19 21.43
N CYS A 117 12.76 -0.90 20.54
CA CYS A 117 12.27 -1.09 19.17
C CYS A 117 11.21 -2.20 19.17
N PRO A 118 10.05 -2.01 18.52
CA PRO A 118 9.04 -3.06 18.36
C PRO A 118 9.51 -4.27 17.55
N PHE A 119 10.56 -4.10 16.74
CA PHE A 119 11.15 -5.15 15.91
C PHE A 119 12.53 -5.54 16.45
N ILE A 120 12.88 -6.83 16.37
CA ILE A 120 14.21 -7.35 16.74
C ILE A 120 15.27 -6.72 15.84
N HIS A 121 14.97 -6.62 14.55
CA HIS A 121 15.77 -5.94 13.54
C HIS A 121 14.89 -4.97 12.79
N TRP A 122 15.37 -3.74 12.61
CA TRP A 122 14.77 -2.76 11.73
C TRP A 122 15.84 -2.25 10.79
N VAL A 123 15.63 -2.41 9.49
CA VAL A 123 16.55 -1.95 8.44
C VAL A 123 15.69 -1.18 7.42
N PRO A 124 15.68 0.16 7.47
CA PRO A 124 14.84 0.99 6.61
C PRO A 124 14.96 0.62 5.12
N GLU A 125 16.17 0.30 4.66
CA GLU A 125 16.47 -0.03 3.26
C GLU A 125 15.65 -1.21 2.73
N THR A 126 15.27 -2.15 3.60
CA THR A 126 14.51 -3.36 3.20
C THR A 126 13.12 -3.43 3.82
N MET A 127 12.83 -2.67 4.88
CA MET A 127 11.59 -2.78 5.66
C MET A 127 10.69 -1.55 5.59
N GLN A 128 11.22 -0.38 5.21
CA GLN A 128 10.45 0.87 5.23
C GLN A 128 9.43 0.93 4.09
N MET A 129 9.85 0.69 2.85
CA MET A 129 8.96 0.72 1.68
C MET A 129 8.23 -0.62 1.59
N LEU A 130 6.96 -0.62 2.01
CA LEU A 130 6.17 -1.84 2.11
C LEU A 130 5.79 -2.38 0.73
N PHE A 131 5.36 -1.48 -0.16
CA PHE A 131 5.06 -1.77 -1.55
C PHE A 131 5.04 -0.49 -2.39
N ARG A 132 5.16 -0.69 -3.71
CA ARG A 132 5.07 0.35 -4.73
C ARG A 132 4.05 -0.04 -5.79
N ILE A 133 3.28 0.95 -6.26
CA ILE A 133 2.46 0.83 -7.47
C ILE A 133 3.14 1.65 -8.57
N ASN A 134 3.87 0.96 -9.45
CA ASN A 134 4.62 1.59 -10.54
C ASN A 134 3.70 2.34 -11.51
N ALA A 135 4.19 3.48 -12.01
CA ALA A 135 3.58 4.32 -13.02
C ALA A 135 2.19 4.92 -12.69
N ILE A 136 1.63 4.67 -11.49
CA ILE A 136 0.26 5.09 -11.15
C ILE A 136 0.05 6.60 -11.20
N VAL A 137 1.04 7.43 -10.85
CA VAL A 137 0.92 8.89 -10.93
C VAL A 137 0.78 9.32 -12.39
N SER A 138 1.66 8.79 -13.23
CA SER A 138 1.64 9.06 -14.66
C SER A 138 0.34 8.57 -15.30
N PHE A 139 -0.13 7.40 -14.85
CA PHE A 139 -1.36 6.80 -15.32
C PHE A 139 -2.58 7.63 -14.91
N ILE A 140 -2.67 8.08 -13.66
CA ILE A 140 -3.74 8.98 -13.20
C ILE A 140 -3.77 10.24 -14.07
N ILE A 141 -2.62 10.90 -14.27
CA ILE A 141 -2.54 12.11 -15.11
C ILE A 141 -2.98 11.83 -16.55
N PHE A 142 -2.55 10.72 -17.14
CA PHE A 142 -2.97 10.28 -18.46
C PHE A 142 -4.50 10.08 -18.52
N SER A 143 -5.07 9.39 -17.53
CA SER A 143 -6.48 9.05 -17.46
C SER A 143 -7.37 10.26 -17.21
N TYR A 144 -6.89 11.29 -16.50
CA TYR A 144 -7.61 12.56 -16.37
C TYR A 144 -7.74 13.30 -17.71
N LYS A 145 -6.76 13.16 -18.61
CA LYS A 145 -6.79 13.83 -19.91
C LYS A 145 -7.64 13.10 -20.95
N LYS A 146 -7.59 11.76 -20.96
CA LYS A 146 -8.18 10.93 -22.03
C LYS A 146 -8.53 9.51 -21.61
N GLY A 147 -8.73 9.28 -20.32
CA GLY A 147 -9.02 7.95 -19.78
C GLY A 147 -10.42 7.47 -20.12
N ASP A 148 -10.56 6.14 -20.22
CA ASP A 148 -11.84 5.47 -20.36
C ASP A 148 -12.35 4.91 -19.02
N GLU A 149 -13.51 4.25 -19.05
CA GLU A 149 -14.10 3.64 -17.85
C GLU A 149 -13.21 2.58 -17.20
N ALA A 150 -12.44 1.80 -17.98
CA ALA A 150 -11.54 0.79 -17.43
C ALA A 150 -10.34 1.45 -16.73
N ASP A 151 -9.87 2.59 -17.23
CA ASP A 151 -8.81 3.35 -16.58
C ASP A 151 -9.23 3.87 -15.19
N LEU A 152 -10.45 4.43 -15.09
CA LEU A 152 -11.02 4.83 -13.81
C LEU A 152 -11.24 3.64 -12.88
N ALA A 153 -11.59 2.48 -13.45
CA ALA A 153 -11.69 1.23 -12.69
C ALA A 153 -10.37 0.86 -12.02
N LEU A 154 -9.29 0.90 -12.79
CA LEU A 154 -7.97 0.50 -12.35
C LEU A 154 -7.44 1.44 -11.24
N ILE A 155 -7.69 2.74 -11.36
CA ILE A 155 -7.33 3.73 -10.31
C ILE A 155 -8.10 3.44 -9.02
N ARG A 156 -9.41 3.19 -9.10
CA ARG A 156 -10.20 2.86 -7.91
C ARG A 156 -9.78 1.52 -7.31
N PHE A 157 -9.46 0.53 -8.13
CA PHE A 157 -8.92 -0.75 -7.69
C PHE A 157 -7.61 -0.56 -6.91
N ALA A 158 -6.69 0.27 -7.42
CA ALA A 158 -5.45 0.61 -6.74
C ALA A 158 -5.68 1.22 -5.35
N HIS A 159 -6.62 2.17 -5.26
CA HIS A 159 -7.00 2.78 -3.99
C HIS A 159 -7.56 1.73 -3.01
N ASN A 160 -8.57 0.96 -3.43
CA ASN A 160 -9.21 -0.02 -2.57
C ASN A 160 -8.20 -1.06 -2.08
N LYS A 161 -7.32 -1.54 -2.95
CA LYS A 161 -6.31 -2.53 -2.56
C LYS A 161 -5.29 -1.97 -1.58
N THR A 162 -4.89 -0.71 -1.77
CA THR A 162 -4.03 0.01 -0.82
C THR A 162 -4.68 0.11 0.56
N MET A 163 -5.97 0.47 0.61
CA MET A 163 -6.70 0.58 1.89
C MET A 163 -6.87 -0.77 2.56
N GLU A 164 -7.20 -1.83 1.83
CA GLU A 164 -7.28 -3.20 2.35
C GLU A 164 -5.99 -3.62 3.05
N LEU A 165 -4.83 -3.32 2.44
CA LEU A 165 -3.53 -3.60 3.06
C LEU A 165 -3.30 -2.74 4.32
N ILE A 166 -3.69 -1.47 4.32
CA ILE A 166 -3.60 -0.62 5.51
C ILE A 166 -4.50 -1.15 6.64
N ASP A 167 -5.68 -1.67 6.32
CA ASP A 167 -6.60 -2.26 7.30
C ASP A 167 -5.97 -3.49 7.97
N ILE A 168 -5.34 -4.38 7.19
CA ILE A 168 -4.59 -5.53 7.71
C ILE A 168 -3.45 -5.10 8.66
N LEU A 169 -2.74 -4.01 8.33
CA LEU A 169 -1.74 -3.45 9.23
C LEU A 169 -2.39 -2.93 10.52
N THR A 170 -3.53 -2.24 10.43
CA THR A 170 -4.26 -1.69 11.59
C THR A 170 -4.77 -2.80 12.52
N GLU A 171 -5.07 -3.98 11.99
CA GLU A 171 -5.41 -5.15 12.80
C GLU A 171 -4.20 -5.67 13.61
N SER A 172 -2.99 -5.59 13.06
CA SER A 172 -1.78 -6.13 13.68
C SER A 172 -1.00 -5.13 14.53
N PHE A 173 -1.08 -3.84 14.20
CA PHE A 173 -0.28 -2.77 14.79
C PHE A 173 -1.16 -1.69 15.44
N GLU A 174 -0.56 -0.90 16.33
CA GLU A 174 -1.12 0.40 16.72
C GLU A 174 -0.60 1.44 15.72
N VAL A 175 -1.41 1.77 14.71
CA VAL A 175 -1.08 2.79 13.71
C VAL A 175 -1.35 4.16 14.33
N VAL A 176 -0.29 4.89 14.68
CA VAL A 176 -0.40 6.17 15.38
C VAL A 176 -0.66 7.35 14.43
N ASP A 177 -0.29 7.20 13.16
CA ASP A 177 -0.48 8.23 12.14
C ASP A 177 -0.45 7.61 10.73
N VAL A 178 -1.19 8.22 9.79
CA VAL A 178 -1.21 7.90 8.36
C VAL A 178 -1.07 9.22 7.59
N ILE A 179 0.13 9.47 7.07
CA ILE A 179 0.51 10.78 6.56
C ILE A 179 0.50 10.82 5.04
N GLY A 180 0.09 11.96 4.49
CA GLY A 180 0.04 12.20 3.05
C GLY A 180 -1.32 11.85 2.46
N TYR A 181 -1.50 12.18 1.18
CA TYR A 181 -2.75 11.89 0.49
C TYR A 181 -2.85 10.40 0.17
N ASN A 182 -3.99 9.79 0.42
CA ASN A 182 -4.30 8.51 -0.20
C ASN A 182 -4.59 8.70 -1.70
N ILE A 183 -4.67 7.60 -2.46
CA ILE A 183 -4.86 7.65 -3.92
C ILE A 183 -6.13 8.43 -4.33
N ALA A 184 -7.23 8.28 -3.60
CA ALA A 184 -8.46 9.02 -3.90
C ALA A 184 -8.30 10.53 -3.67
N GLN A 185 -7.68 10.93 -2.55
CA GLN A 185 -7.38 12.33 -2.24
C GLN A 185 -6.41 12.93 -3.28
N PHE A 186 -5.39 12.17 -3.67
CA PHE A 186 -4.45 12.59 -4.73
C PHE A 186 -5.17 12.84 -6.06
N CYS A 187 -6.11 11.97 -6.44
CA CYS A 187 -6.94 12.19 -7.63
C CYS A 187 -7.80 13.47 -7.50
N GLN A 188 -8.42 13.72 -6.34
CA GLN A 188 -9.20 14.94 -6.11
C GLN A 188 -8.36 16.20 -6.32
N GLU A 189 -7.15 16.24 -5.76
CA GLU A 189 -6.21 17.35 -5.92
C GLU A 189 -5.83 17.61 -7.40
N ILE A 190 -5.58 16.56 -8.18
CA ILE A 190 -5.33 16.68 -9.62
C ILE A 190 -6.56 17.22 -10.35
N GLY A 191 -7.75 16.74 -9.99
CA GLY A 191 -9.02 17.19 -10.54
C GLY A 191 -9.25 18.69 -10.31
N HIS A 192 -8.98 19.18 -9.11
CA HIS A 192 -9.10 20.60 -8.77
C HIS A 192 -8.14 21.47 -9.59
N ARG A 193 -6.87 21.10 -9.71
CA ARG A 193 -5.88 21.86 -10.50
C ARG A 193 -6.22 21.94 -11.98
N SER A 194 -6.72 20.83 -12.54
CA SER A 194 -7.09 20.75 -13.97
C SER A 194 -8.30 21.61 -14.34
N GLN A 195 -9.10 22.05 -13.37
CA GLN A 195 -10.25 22.95 -13.58
C GLN A 195 -9.87 24.43 -13.45
N VAL A 196 -8.82 24.76 -12.71
CA VAL A 196 -8.33 26.13 -12.51
C VAL A 196 -7.48 26.64 -13.69
N GLU A 197 -6.87 25.72 -14.45
CA GLU A 197 -6.05 26.03 -15.63
C GLU A 197 -6.85 26.13 -16.95
N LYS A 198 -8.20 26.13 -16.90
CA LYS A 198 -9.10 26.31 -18.05
C LYS A 198 -9.79 27.67 -17.99
#